data_AF-A0A523X0Q8-F1
#
_entry.id   AF-A0A523X0Q8-F1
#
_cell.length_a   1.000
_cell.length_b   1.000
_cell.length_c   1.000
_cell.angle_alpha   90.00
_cell.angle_beta   90.00
_cell.angle_gamma   90.00
#
_symmetry.space_group_name_H-M   'P 1'
#
loop_
_entity.id
_entity.type
_entity.pdbx_description
1 polymer ?
#
loop_
_entity_poly.entity_id
_entity_poly.type
_entity_poly.pdbx_seq_one_letter_code
_entity_poly.pdbx_strand_id
1 'polypeptide(L)'
;MEKLEEKIESVALQMAQQHIKRHPPYYAQIPVELGKDPKIGGQAKALYGVMHSYSPEKQLKNNAVVEIAKETLAKDMGVGEDRVRIWLNELKEAGWIEKLRQGKMKPNIYVLYPMKKRTFQAIKAMKRVHLRINYDHELAKRLRESLYK
;
A
#
# COMPACT_ATOMS: atom_id res chain seq x y z
N MET A 1 -15.10 47.65 5.00
CA MET A 1 -15.23 46.44 4.16
C MET A 1 -14.05 45.53 4.45
N GLU A 2 -12.86 45.86 3.98
CA GLU A 2 -11.56 45.21 4.26
C GLU A 2 -11.44 44.46 5.60
N LYS A 3 -11.56 45.14 6.76
CA LYS A 3 -11.47 44.51 8.10
C LYS A 3 -12.52 43.42 8.42
N LEU A 4 -13.62 43.37 7.67
CA LEU A 4 -14.63 42.32 7.79
C LEU A 4 -14.25 41.10 6.93
N GLU A 5 -13.67 41.34 5.75
CA GLU A 5 -13.21 40.31 4.82
C GLU A 5 -12.03 39.53 5.44
N GLU A 6 -11.02 40.22 5.97
CA GLU A 6 -9.91 39.60 6.73
C GLU A 6 -10.40 38.72 7.90
N LYS A 7 -11.48 39.15 8.56
CA LYS A 7 -12.07 38.42 9.70
C LYS A 7 -12.86 37.18 9.25
N ILE A 8 -13.50 37.24 8.08
CA ILE A 8 -14.17 36.08 7.47
C ILE A 8 -13.13 35.07 6.98
N GLU A 9 -12.06 35.53 6.31
CA GLU A 9 -10.98 34.67 5.83
C GLU A 9 -10.27 33.95 6.98
N SER A 10 -9.88 34.66 8.05
CA SER A 10 -9.20 34.05 9.20
C SER A 10 -10.06 32.99 9.91
N VAL A 11 -11.38 33.19 10.01
CA VAL A 11 -12.32 32.19 10.53
C VAL A 11 -12.43 30.99 9.58
N ALA A 12 -12.59 31.23 8.28
CA ALA A 12 -12.64 30.16 7.27
C ALA A 12 -11.36 29.31 7.27
N LEU A 13 -10.20 29.95 7.43
CA LEU A 13 -8.89 29.31 7.46
C LEU A 13 -8.69 28.50 8.75
N GLN A 14 -9.17 28.98 9.90
CA GLN A 14 -9.23 28.16 11.13
C GLN A 14 -10.17 26.96 10.98
N MET A 15 -11.35 27.13 10.38
CA MET A 15 -12.29 26.04 10.14
C MET A 15 -11.70 24.99 9.19
N ALA A 16 -11.04 25.40 8.11
CA ALA A 16 -10.34 24.51 7.19
C ALA A 16 -9.20 23.75 7.90
N GLN A 17 -8.38 24.43 8.71
CA GLN A 17 -7.33 23.77 9.50
C GLN A 17 -7.89 22.76 10.52
N GLN A 18 -9.00 23.08 11.20
CA GLN A 18 -9.66 22.12 12.09
C GLN A 18 -10.25 20.94 11.33
N HIS A 19 -10.84 21.17 10.15
CA HIS A 19 -11.37 20.12 9.29
C HIS A 19 -10.25 19.18 8.82
N ILE A 20 -9.14 19.71 8.32
CA ILE A 20 -7.95 18.93 7.92
C ILE A 20 -7.34 18.16 9.11
N LYS A 21 -7.34 18.73 10.32
CA LYS A 21 -6.87 18.02 11.53
C LYS A 21 -7.79 16.86 11.95
N ARG A 22 -9.11 16.97 11.72
CA ARG A 22 -10.10 15.92 12.04
C ARG A 22 -10.22 14.88 10.93
N HIS A 23 -10.04 15.30 9.69
CA HIS A 23 -10.11 14.51 8.47
C HIS A 23 -8.83 14.77 7.64
N PRO A 24 -7.67 14.25 8.08
CA PRO A 24 -6.45 14.34 7.29
C PRO A 24 -6.71 13.72 5.91
N PRO A 25 -6.33 14.40 4.81
CA PRO A 25 -6.60 13.90 3.47
C PRO A 25 -5.72 12.66 3.20
N TYR A 26 -6.31 11.48 3.41
CA TYR A 26 -5.68 10.21 3.06
C TYR A 26 -5.73 10.00 1.56
N TYR A 27 -4.68 10.42 0.87
CA TYR A 27 -4.52 10.15 -0.55
C TYR A 27 -4.27 8.66 -0.79
N ALA A 28 -4.97 8.10 -1.77
CA ALA A 28 -4.61 6.85 -2.41
C ALA A 28 -3.16 6.92 -2.91
N GLN A 29 -2.29 6.01 -2.46
CA GLN A 29 -0.89 5.95 -2.89
C GLN A 29 -0.64 4.75 -3.79
N ILE A 30 0.22 4.95 -4.79
CA ILE A 30 0.73 3.89 -5.67
C ILE A 30 2.26 3.91 -5.63
N PRO A 31 2.95 2.76 -5.60
CA PRO A 31 4.39 2.71 -5.81
C PRO A 31 4.78 3.36 -7.13
N VAL A 32 5.90 4.10 -7.15
CA VAL A 32 6.41 4.76 -8.37
C VAL A 32 6.66 3.75 -9.49
N GLU A 33 7.17 2.56 -9.14
CA GLU A 33 7.33 1.44 -10.07
C GLU A 33 5.99 0.95 -10.65
N LEU A 34 4.95 0.81 -9.83
CA LEU A 34 3.60 0.44 -10.29
C LEU A 34 3.02 1.54 -11.20
N GLY A 35 3.17 2.81 -10.82
CA GLY A 35 2.75 3.95 -11.64
C GLY A 35 3.34 3.88 -13.06
N LYS A 36 4.63 3.53 -13.16
CA LYS A 36 5.39 3.43 -14.42
C LYS A 36 5.26 2.10 -15.15
N ASP A 37 4.74 1.04 -14.55
CA ASP A 37 4.63 -0.30 -15.15
C ASP A 37 3.69 -0.27 -16.38
N PRO A 38 4.17 -0.43 -17.63
CA PRO A 38 3.33 -0.33 -18.83
C PRO A 38 2.46 -1.57 -19.04
N LYS A 39 2.73 -2.66 -18.31
CA LYS A 39 1.94 -3.91 -18.39
C LYS A 39 0.66 -3.87 -17.57
N ILE A 40 0.43 -2.76 -16.84
CA ILE A 40 -0.71 -2.58 -15.95
C ILE A 40 -1.55 -1.39 -16.44
N GLY A 41 -2.84 -1.61 -16.64
CA GLY A 41 -3.82 -0.60 -17.01
C GLY A 41 -4.00 0.46 -15.92
N GLY A 42 -4.36 1.68 -16.34
CA GLY A 42 -4.55 2.80 -15.42
C GLY A 42 -5.60 2.52 -14.33
N GLN A 43 -6.66 1.79 -14.67
CA GLN A 43 -7.73 1.42 -13.73
C GLN A 43 -7.25 0.41 -12.67
N ALA A 44 -6.34 -0.51 -13.03
CA ALA A 44 -5.75 -1.44 -12.06
C ALA A 44 -4.79 -0.71 -11.11
N LYS A 45 -4.04 0.29 -11.60
CA LYS A 45 -3.23 1.20 -10.74
C LYS A 45 -4.12 2.01 -9.79
N ALA A 46 -5.23 2.55 -10.28
CA ALA A 46 -6.21 3.27 -9.47
C ALA A 46 -6.85 2.35 -8.41
N LEU A 47 -7.21 1.12 -8.78
CA LEU A 47 -7.73 0.12 -7.84
C LEU A 47 -6.73 -0.18 -6.71
N TYR A 48 -5.43 -0.34 -7.01
CA TYR A 48 -4.40 -0.47 -5.99
C TYR A 48 -4.41 0.73 -5.04
N GLY A 49 -4.52 1.95 -5.56
CA GLY A 49 -4.60 3.17 -4.76
C GLY A 49 -5.82 3.22 -3.84
N VAL A 50 -7.00 2.83 -4.34
CA VAL A 50 -8.23 2.71 -3.54
C VAL A 50 -8.07 1.66 -2.45
N MET A 51 -7.54 0.49 -2.77
CA MET A 51 -7.20 -0.55 -1.79
C MET A 51 -6.19 -0.04 -0.75
N HIS A 52 -5.23 0.80 -1.14
CA HIS A 52 -4.26 1.40 -0.23
C HIS A 52 -4.92 2.35 0.79
N SER A 53 -5.91 3.15 0.40
CA SER A 53 -6.64 4.03 1.33
C SER A 53 -7.47 3.28 2.40
N TYR A 54 -7.74 1.99 2.20
CA TYR A 54 -8.39 1.15 3.22
C TYR A 54 -7.44 0.59 4.28
N SER A 55 -6.12 0.74 4.13
CA SER A 55 -5.16 0.15 5.07
C SER A 55 -4.86 1.10 6.25
N PRO A 56 -4.82 0.60 7.50
CA PRO A 56 -4.51 1.43 8.66
C PRO A 56 -3.14 2.11 8.56
N GLU A 57 -3.02 3.35 9.03
CA GLU A 57 -1.79 4.17 8.92
C GLU A 57 -0.50 3.44 9.37
N LYS A 58 -0.59 2.64 10.44
CA LYS A 58 0.53 1.83 10.97
C LYS A 58 1.00 0.73 10.01
N GLN A 59 0.13 0.25 9.13
CA GLN A 59 0.43 -0.81 8.15
C GLN A 59 1.02 -0.26 6.85
N LEU A 60 0.65 0.97 6.44
CA LEU A 60 1.16 1.64 5.23
C LEU A 60 2.70 1.64 5.15
N LYS A 61 3.38 1.82 6.30
CA LYS A 61 4.85 1.86 6.39
C LYS A 61 5.52 0.49 6.24
N ASN A 62 4.76 -0.61 6.28
CA ASN A 62 5.29 -1.96 6.47
C ASN A 62 4.89 -2.92 5.34
N ASN A 63 3.61 -3.27 5.26
CA ASN A 63 2.89 -4.01 4.23
C ASN A 63 1.45 -3.51 4.41
N ALA A 64 0.83 -2.86 3.42
CA ALA A 64 -0.59 -2.55 3.53
C ALA A 64 -1.37 -3.87 3.41
N VAL A 65 -2.07 -4.26 4.47
CA VAL A 65 -3.00 -5.39 4.47
C VAL A 65 -4.42 -4.84 4.60
N VAL A 66 -5.33 -5.33 3.78
CA VAL A 66 -6.74 -4.89 3.78
C VAL A 66 -7.67 -6.07 3.67
N GLU A 67 -8.72 -6.08 4.49
CA GLU A 67 -9.85 -7.01 4.37
C GLU A 67 -11.01 -6.25 3.72
N ILE A 68 -11.31 -6.57 2.45
CA ILE A 68 -12.32 -5.83 1.68
C ILE A 68 -13.08 -6.73 0.70
N ALA A 69 -14.35 -6.43 0.52
CA ALA A 69 -15.25 -7.11 -0.40
C ALA A 69 -15.03 -6.59 -1.85
N LYS A 70 -15.22 -7.43 -2.86
CA LYS A 70 -15.14 -6.99 -4.28
C LYS A 70 -16.26 -5.98 -4.59
N GLU A 71 -17.40 -6.22 -3.97
CA GLU A 71 -18.66 -5.50 -4.01
C GLU A 71 -18.44 -4.05 -3.54
N THR A 72 -17.64 -3.84 -2.48
CA THR A 72 -17.20 -2.52 -2.01
C THR A 72 -16.29 -1.84 -3.03
N LEU A 73 -15.21 -2.52 -3.46
CA LEU A 73 -14.28 -1.99 -4.47
C LEU A 73 -14.97 -1.62 -5.78
N ALA A 74 -15.99 -2.39 -6.19
CA ALA A 74 -16.80 -2.15 -7.38
C ALA A 74 -17.63 -0.87 -7.23
N LYS A 75 -18.28 -0.68 -6.07
CA LYS A 75 -19.02 0.53 -5.72
C LYS A 75 -18.11 1.77 -5.73
N ASP A 76 -16.95 1.70 -5.06
CA ASP A 76 -16.04 2.86 -4.92
C ASP A 76 -15.39 3.26 -6.25
N MET A 77 -15.10 2.27 -7.11
CA MET A 77 -14.58 2.48 -8.46
C MET A 77 -15.67 2.81 -9.50
N GLY A 78 -16.95 2.81 -9.13
CA GLY A 78 -18.07 3.08 -10.04
C GLY A 78 -18.23 2.07 -11.17
N VAL A 79 -17.91 0.78 -10.95
CA VAL A 79 -17.94 -0.26 -12.00
C VAL A 79 -18.53 -1.58 -11.50
N GLY A 80 -18.85 -2.49 -12.43
CA GLY A 80 -19.23 -3.86 -12.10
C GLY A 80 -18.05 -4.70 -11.57
N GLU A 81 -18.36 -5.65 -10.70
CA GLU A 81 -17.38 -6.53 -10.04
C GLU A 81 -16.48 -7.32 -11.00
N ASP A 82 -16.95 -7.63 -12.21
CA ASP A 82 -16.14 -8.33 -13.19
C ASP A 82 -14.91 -7.53 -13.63
N ARG A 83 -15.03 -6.19 -13.73
CA ARG A 83 -13.89 -5.31 -14.00
C ARG A 83 -12.91 -5.31 -12.84
N VAL A 84 -13.41 -5.21 -11.61
CA VAL A 84 -12.58 -5.32 -10.39
C VAL A 84 -11.87 -6.68 -10.35
N ARG A 85 -12.55 -7.78 -10.69
CA ARG A 85 -11.95 -9.13 -10.76
C ARG A 85 -10.80 -9.20 -11.77
N ILE A 86 -10.96 -8.59 -12.95
CA ILE A 86 -9.91 -8.53 -13.97
C ILE A 86 -8.70 -7.76 -13.43
N TRP A 87 -8.90 -6.55 -12.91
CA TRP A 87 -7.82 -5.71 -12.37
C TRP A 87 -7.12 -6.33 -11.15
N LEU A 88 -7.85 -7.04 -10.28
CA LEU A 88 -7.26 -7.79 -9.17
C LEU A 88 -6.39 -8.95 -9.67
N ASN A 89 -6.79 -9.65 -10.72
CA ASN A 89 -5.98 -10.72 -11.32
C ASN A 89 -4.71 -10.14 -11.97
N GLU A 90 -4.85 -9.06 -12.74
CA GLU A 90 -3.76 -8.31 -13.37
C GLU A 90 -2.69 -7.86 -12.35
N LEU A 91 -3.10 -7.20 -11.26
CA LEU A 91 -2.20 -6.82 -10.16
C LEU A 91 -1.55 -8.03 -9.49
N LYS A 92 -2.29 -9.13 -9.31
CA LYS A 92 -1.80 -10.35 -8.66
C LYS A 92 -0.76 -11.08 -9.52
N GLU A 93 -1.04 -11.27 -10.80
CA GLU A 93 -0.15 -11.91 -11.77
C GLU A 93 1.13 -11.11 -11.97
N ALA A 94 1.02 -9.78 -11.99
CA ALA A 94 2.15 -8.87 -12.00
C ALA A 94 2.92 -8.79 -10.67
N GLY A 95 2.45 -9.47 -9.61
CA GLY A 95 3.11 -9.53 -8.30
C GLY A 95 3.03 -8.26 -7.47
N TRP A 96 2.05 -7.39 -7.72
CA TRP A 96 1.77 -6.18 -6.93
C TRP A 96 0.90 -6.45 -5.71
N ILE A 97 0.02 -7.45 -5.78
CA ILE A 97 -0.81 -7.89 -4.65
C ILE A 97 -0.76 -9.41 -4.45
N GLU A 98 -1.09 -9.85 -3.24
CA GLU A 98 -1.45 -11.24 -2.94
C GLU A 98 -2.87 -11.29 -2.37
N LYS A 99 -3.67 -12.26 -2.83
CA LYS A 99 -5.05 -12.49 -2.38
C LYS A 99 -5.14 -13.74 -1.51
N LEU A 100 -5.62 -13.57 -0.28
CA LEU A 100 -5.89 -14.65 0.67
C LEU A 100 -7.42 -14.78 0.84
N ARG A 101 -7.95 -15.97 0.54
CA ARG A 101 -9.40 -16.23 0.57
C ARG A 101 -9.83 -16.71 1.96
N GLN A 102 -10.78 -16.00 2.60
CA GLN A 102 -11.30 -16.36 3.93
C GLN A 102 -12.58 -17.22 3.90
N GLY A 103 -13.21 -17.43 2.74
CA GLY A 103 -14.40 -18.27 2.60
C GLY A 103 -15.20 -18.02 1.32
N LYS A 104 -16.48 -18.41 1.32
CA LYS A 104 -17.48 -18.03 0.28
C LYS A 104 -18.20 -16.72 0.60
N MET A 105 -18.49 -16.44 1.87
CA MET A 105 -19.28 -15.27 2.33
C MET A 105 -18.47 -14.27 3.17
N LYS A 106 -17.14 -14.43 3.25
CA LYS A 106 -16.25 -13.46 3.89
C LYS A 106 -15.59 -12.59 2.82
N PRO A 107 -15.23 -11.33 3.16
CA PRO A 107 -14.28 -10.55 2.37
C PRO A 107 -13.00 -11.34 2.05
N ASN A 108 -12.16 -10.79 1.18
CA ASN A 108 -10.82 -11.36 0.98
C ASN A 108 -9.81 -10.43 1.64
N ILE A 109 -8.77 -11.03 2.22
CA ILE A 109 -7.58 -10.29 2.63
C ILE A 109 -6.72 -10.10 1.38
N TYR A 110 -6.27 -8.87 1.17
CA TYR A 110 -5.27 -8.52 0.17
C TYR A 110 -4.03 -7.96 0.87
N VAL A 111 -2.87 -8.45 0.46
CA VAL A 111 -1.57 -7.90 0.84
C VAL A 111 -1.07 -7.08 -0.35
N LEU A 112 -0.88 -5.79 -0.14
CA LEU A 112 -0.33 -4.87 -1.14
C LEU A 112 1.17 -4.72 -0.91
N TYR A 113 1.98 -4.94 -1.95
CA TYR A 113 3.42 -4.82 -1.86
C TYR A 113 3.92 -3.47 -2.41
N PRO A 114 4.81 -2.75 -1.69
CA PRO A 114 5.35 -1.46 -2.13
C PRO A 114 6.34 -1.58 -3.32
N MET A 115 6.64 -2.80 -3.74
CA MET A 115 7.51 -3.21 -4.87
C MET A 115 7.07 -4.62 -5.28
N LYS A 116 7.53 -5.15 -6.41
CA LYS A 116 7.20 -6.52 -6.83
C LYS A 116 7.44 -7.56 -5.71
N LYS A 117 6.47 -8.47 -5.48
CA LYS A 117 6.51 -9.50 -4.43
C LYS A 117 7.84 -10.23 -4.29
N ARG A 118 8.45 -10.64 -5.41
CA ARG A 118 9.75 -11.34 -5.44
C ARG A 118 10.86 -10.48 -4.83
N THR A 119 10.98 -9.22 -5.26
CA THR A 119 11.94 -8.23 -4.73
C THR A 119 11.69 -7.99 -3.24
N PHE A 120 10.44 -7.82 -2.84
CA PHE A 120 10.07 -7.61 -1.43
C PHE A 120 10.46 -8.81 -0.54
N GLN A 121 10.20 -10.03 -1.00
CA GLN A 121 10.58 -11.25 -0.30
C GLN A 121 12.10 -11.41 -0.20
N ALA A 122 12.86 -11.10 -1.26
CA ALA A 122 14.31 -11.12 -1.26
C ALA A 122 14.90 -10.14 -0.23
N ILE A 123 14.45 -8.87 -0.23
CA ILE A 123 14.89 -7.87 0.76
C ILE A 123 14.54 -8.31 2.18
N LYS A 124 13.35 -8.87 2.41
CA LYS A 124 12.93 -9.37 3.73
C LYS A 124 13.79 -10.55 4.19
N ALA A 125 14.21 -11.43 3.28
CA ALA A 125 15.15 -12.52 3.58
C ALA A 125 16.55 -11.98 3.90
N MET A 126 17.10 -11.08 3.07
CA MET A 126 18.41 -10.44 3.30
C MET A 126 18.46 -9.71 4.65
N LYS A 127 17.41 -8.94 5.02
CA LYS A 127 17.32 -8.28 6.33
C LYS A 127 17.35 -9.27 7.49
N ARG A 128 16.68 -10.43 7.37
CA ARG A 128 16.72 -11.50 8.40
C ARG A 128 18.11 -12.13 8.52
N VAL A 129 18.79 -12.36 7.40
CA VAL A 129 20.16 -12.89 7.39
C VAL A 129 21.12 -11.89 8.02
N HIS A 130 21.06 -10.61 7.62
CA HIS A 130 21.89 -9.56 8.21
C HIS A 130 21.68 -9.41 9.72
N LEU A 131 20.42 -9.40 10.20
CA LEU A 131 20.12 -9.40 11.63
C LEU A 131 20.73 -10.62 12.33
N ARG A 132 20.58 -11.84 11.78
CA ARG A 132 21.22 -13.05 12.35
C ARG A 132 22.74 -12.91 12.44
N ILE A 133 23.39 -12.42 11.40
CA ILE A 133 24.86 -12.21 11.38
C ILE A 133 25.28 -11.19 12.46
N ASN A 134 24.51 -10.13 12.67
CA ASN A 134 24.82 -9.13 13.70
C ASN A 134 24.63 -9.65 15.14
N TYR A 135 23.75 -10.62 15.35
CA TYR A 135 23.53 -11.27 16.65
C TYR A 135 24.40 -12.52 16.89
N ASP A 136 24.97 -13.12 15.83
CA ASP A 136 25.76 -14.33 15.88
C ASP A 136 27.20 -14.06 15.44
N HIS A 137 28.07 -13.83 16.43
CA HIS A 137 29.47 -13.47 16.23
C HIS A 137 30.31 -14.63 15.63
N GLU A 138 29.89 -15.88 15.82
CA GLU A 138 30.48 -17.07 15.19
C GLU A 138 30.15 -17.11 13.69
N LEU A 139 28.89 -16.92 13.34
CA LEU A 139 28.43 -16.87 11.95
C LEU A 139 29.08 -15.71 11.18
N ALA A 140 29.19 -14.53 11.81
CA ALA A 140 29.88 -13.38 11.23
C ALA A 140 31.38 -13.65 10.94
N LYS A 141 32.06 -14.36 11.84
CA LYS A 141 33.47 -14.74 11.67
C LYS A 141 33.64 -15.73 10.51
N ARG A 142 32.85 -16.81 10.50
CA ARG A 142 32.89 -17.84 9.44
C ARG A 142 32.60 -17.26 8.05
N LEU A 143 31.66 -16.32 7.94
CA LEU A 143 31.35 -15.63 6.68
C LEU A 143 32.50 -14.73 6.19
N ARG A 144 33.18 -14.00 7.07
CA ARG A 144 34.40 -13.26 6.68
C ARG A 144 35.47 -14.22 6.16
N GLU A 145 35.74 -15.30 6.87
CA GLU A 145 36.74 -16.31 6.48
C GLU A 145 36.42 -17.02 5.16
N SER A 146 35.14 -17.09 4.77
CA SER A 146 34.73 -17.62 3.45
C SER A 146 34.79 -16.62 2.28
N LEU A 147 34.88 -15.30 2.56
CA LEU A 147 34.90 -14.25 1.52
C LEU A 147 36.32 -13.85 1.09
N TYR A 148 37.34 -14.29 1.82
CA TYR A 148 38.76 -14.06 1.53
C TYR A 148 39.50 -15.37 1.18
N LYS A 149 38.78 -16.35 0.63
CA LYS A 149 39.29 -17.59 0.02
C LYS A 149 38.95 -17.61 -1.46
#